data_AF-A0A9X7CE93-F1
#
_entry.id   AF-A0A9X7CE93-F1
#
_cell.length_a   1.000
_cell.length_b   1.000
_cell.length_c   1.000
_cell.angle_alpha   90.00
_cell.angle_beta   90.00
_cell.angle_gamma   90.00
#
_symmetry.space_group_name_H-M   'P 1'
#
loop_
_entity.id
_entity.type
_entity.pdbx_description
1 polymer ?
#
loop_
_entity_poly.entity_id
_entity_poly.type
_entity_poly.pdbx_seq_one_letter_code
_entity_poly.pdbx_strand_id
1 'polypeptide(L)' 'MDKTCHSDENKKWSALDSSNPHPSFKNASVSEAAAQESKTYQISEESITIVDSADVEVTTTDTKAA' A
#
# COMPACT_ATOMS: atom_id res chain seq x y z
N MET A 1 -35.19 15.06 2.82
CA MET A 1 -35.40 15.81 1.56
C MET A 1 -34.62 15.10 0.47
N ASP A 2 -35.30 14.26 -0.29
CA ASP A 2 -34.72 13.54 -1.43
C ASP A 2 -34.41 14.55 -2.54
N LYS A 3 -33.11 14.80 -2.80
CA LYS A 3 -32.69 15.64 -3.93
C LYS A 3 -32.67 14.78 -5.18
N THR A 4 -33.75 14.85 -5.95
CA THR A 4 -33.82 14.23 -7.28
C THR A 4 -32.85 14.98 -8.20
N CYS A 5 -31.75 14.33 -8.59
CA CYS A 5 -30.80 14.89 -9.55
C CYS A 5 -31.35 14.73 -10.97
N HIS A 6 -31.90 15.81 -11.51
CA HIS A 6 -32.26 15.87 -12.92
C HIS A 6 -30.97 16.00 -13.74
N SER A 7 -30.62 14.98 -14.52
CA SER A 7 -29.52 15.07 -15.48
C SER A 7 -30.00 15.87 -16.69
N ASP A 8 -29.69 17.17 -16.72
CA ASP A 8 -29.72 17.94 -17.94
C ASP A 8 -28.62 17.40 -18.87
N GLU A 9 -29.04 16.73 -19.94
CA GLU A 9 -28.19 16.06 -20.93
C GLU A 9 -27.27 16.99 -21.75
N ASN A 10 -27.26 18.30 -21.45
CA ASN A 10 -26.33 19.30 -21.97
C ASN A 10 -25.35 19.89 -20.92
N LYS A 11 -25.37 19.44 -19.67
CA LYS A 11 -24.53 20.02 -18.61
C LYS A 11 -23.16 19.33 -18.54
N LYS A 12 -22.10 20.06 -18.92
CA LYS A 12 -20.71 19.59 -18.75
C LYS A 12 -20.43 19.33 -17.27
N TRP A 13 -19.84 18.18 -16.97
CA TRP A 13 -19.48 17.84 -15.60
C TRP A 13 -18.42 18.80 -15.05
N SER A 14 -18.54 19.16 -13.77
CA SER A 14 -17.59 20.00 -13.03
C SER A 14 -17.38 19.41 -11.65
N ALA A 15 -16.12 19.29 -11.23
CA ALA A 15 -15.76 18.78 -9.90
C ALA A 15 -16.25 19.69 -8.75
N LEU A 16 -16.55 20.95 -9.04
CA LEU A 16 -17.06 21.92 -8.07
C LEU A 16 -18.60 21.97 -8.03
N ASP A 17 -19.30 21.23 -8.88
CA ASP A 17 -20.76 21.19 -8.91
C ASP A 17 -21.29 19.98 -8.11
N SER A 18 -21.66 20.23 -6.85
CA SER A 18 -22.22 19.21 -5.95
C SER A 18 -23.56 18.64 -6.41
N SER A 19 -24.24 19.25 -7.39
CA SER A 19 -25.50 18.78 -7.94
C SER A 19 -25.32 17.85 -9.15
N ASN A 20 -24.10 17.73 -9.68
CA ASN A 20 -23.79 16.91 -10.86
C ASN A 20 -22.66 15.92 -10.53
N PRO A 21 -22.98 14.72 -9.99
CA PRO A 21 -21.97 13.73 -9.67
C PRO A 21 -21.21 13.28 -10.92
N HIS A 22 -19.94 12.90 -10.74
CA HIS A 22 -19.11 12.47 -11.86
C HIS A 22 -19.70 11.25 -12.57
N PRO A 23 -19.74 11.23 -13.92
CA PRO A 23 -20.33 10.12 -14.68
C PRO A 23 -19.75 8.74 -14.37
N SER A 24 -18.48 8.67 -13.96
CA SER A 24 -17.83 7.39 -13.60
C SER A 24 -18.08 6.97 -12.15
N PHE A 25 -18.54 7.87 -11.27
CA PHE A 25 -18.88 7.54 -9.88
C PHE A 25 -20.41 7.38 -9.77
N LYS A 26 -20.94 6.34 -10.42
CA LYS A 26 -22.39 6.01 -10.40
C LYS A 26 -22.89 5.58 -9.01
N ASN A 27 -21.98 5.18 -8.12
CA ASN A 27 -22.28 4.74 -6.76
C ASN A 27 -21.32 5.41 -5.78
N ALA A 28 -21.73 6.54 -5.18
CA ALA A 28 -20.95 7.25 -4.17
C ALA A 28 -20.90 6.52 -2.79
N SER A 29 -21.51 5.33 -2.69
CA SER A 29 -21.56 4.53 -1.46
C SER A 29 -20.51 3.40 -1.42
N VAL A 30 -19.58 3.34 -2.38
CA VAL A 30 -18.46 2.41 -2.28
C VAL A 30 -17.52 2.95 -1.21
N SER A 31 -17.66 2.44 0.00
CA SER A 31 -16.71 2.65 1.09
C SER A 31 -15.43 1.89 0.75
N GLU A 32 -14.58 2.48 -0.09
CA GLU A 32 -13.23 1.97 -0.30
C GLU A 32 -12.47 2.19 1.01
N ALA A 33 -12.29 1.12 1.77
CA ALA A 33 -11.40 1.13 2.92
C ALA A 33 -9.99 1.38 2.41
N ALA A 34 -9.51 2.63 2.52
CA ALA A 34 -8.12 2.98 2.31
C ALA A 34 -7.28 2.39 3.47
N ALA A 35 -7.13 1.06 3.48
CA ALA A 35 -6.30 0.36 4.43
C ALA A 35 -4.83 0.53 4.01
N GLN A 36 -4.22 1.63 4.43
CA GLN A 36 -2.78 1.80 4.30
C GLN A 36 -2.08 0.86 5.29
N GLU A 37 -1.82 -0.39 4.87
CA GLU A 37 -1.02 -1.33 5.66
C GLU A 37 0.48 -1.04 5.48
N SER A 38 1.11 -0.52 6.53
CA SER A 38 2.57 -0.42 6.59
C SER A 38 3.15 -1.68 7.24
N LYS A 39 3.49 -2.69 6.43
CA LYS A 39 4.16 -3.91 6.90
C LYS A 39 5.67 -3.78 6.71
N THR A 40 6.40 -3.66 7.81
CA THR A 40 7.87 -3.67 7.82
C THR A 40 8.35 -4.96 8.48
N TYR A 41 8.98 -5.85 7.71
CA TYR A 41 9.62 -7.06 8.23
C TYR A 41 11.13 -6.88 8.17
N GLN A 42 11.82 -7.21 9.24
CA GLN A 42 13.28 -7.24 9.31
C GLN A 42 13.69 -8.69 9.59
N ILE A 43 14.27 -9.35 8.59
CA ILE A 43 14.75 -10.74 8.68
C ILE A 43 16.24 -10.70 8.33
N SER A 44 17.09 -11.30 9.18
CA SER A 44 18.52 -11.47 8.93
C SER A 44 18.84 -12.96 8.94
N GLU A 45 19.41 -13.46 7.85
CA GLU A 45 19.89 -14.84 7.72
C GLU A 45 21.38 -14.79 7.39
N GLU A 46 22.21 -15.45 8.21
CA GLU A 46 23.67 -15.44 8.09
C GLU A 46 24.22 -16.87 8.10
N SER A 47 25.10 -17.19 7.15
CA SER A 47 25.70 -18.52 7.02
C SER A 47 27.18 -18.43 6.64
N ILE A 48 28.03 -19.18 7.34
CA ILE A 48 29.47 -19.30 7.04
C ILE A 48 29.74 -20.73 6.60
N THR A 49 30.32 -20.93 5.42
CA THR A 49 30.69 -22.25 4.90
C THR A 49 32.17 -22.27 4.54
N ILE A 50 32.89 -23.27 5.08
CA ILE A 50 34.30 -23.50 4.80
C ILE A 50 34.42 -24.78 3.99
N VAL A 51 35.07 -24.71 2.82
CA VAL A 51 35.27 -25.83 1.90
C VAL A 51 36.75 -25.99 1.63
N ASP A 52 37.24 -27.23 1.65
CA ASP A 52 38.62 -27.61 1.34
C ASP A 52 39.69 -26.88 2.21
N SER A 53 39.45 -26.83 3.53
CA SER A 53 40.39 -26.23 4.48
C SER A 53 41.21 -27.28 5.22
N ALA A 54 42.52 -27.06 5.33
CA ALA A 54 43.41 -27.76 6.25
C ALA A 54 44.06 -26.73 7.20
N ASP A 55 44.22 -27.08 8.47
CA ASP A 55 44.88 -26.28 9.51
C ASP A 55 44.36 -24.83 9.65
N VAL A 56 43.03 -24.66 9.75
CA VAL A 56 42.41 -23.34 9.98
C VAL A 56 41.77 -23.24 11.37
N GLU A 57 42.02 -22.14 12.06
CA GLU A 57 41.33 -21.76 13.30
C GLU A 57 40.31 -20.65 12.98
N VAL A 58 39.04 -20.90 13.29
CA VAL A 58 37.94 -19.98 13.00
C VAL A 58 37.39 -19.42 14.31
N THR A 59 37.48 -18.10 14.49
CA THR A 59 36.85 -17.38 15.59
C THR A 59 35.80 -16.41 15.05
N THR A 60 34.55 -16.59 15.44
CA THR A 60 33.44 -15.72 15.05
C THR A 60 32.96 -14.93 16.26
N THR A 61 32.90 -13.61 16.15
CA THR A 61 32.28 -12.73 17.14
C THR A 61 31.09 -12.04 16.49
N ASP A 62 29.89 -12.49 16.82
CA ASP A 62 28.66 -11.82 16.41
C ASP A 62 28.39 -10.61 17.34
N THR A 63 27.94 -9.49 16.78
CA THR A 63 27.48 -8.34 17.55
C THR A 63 26.20 -7.80 16.94
N LYS A 64 25.08 -8.30 17.44
CA LYS A 64 23.76 -7.74 17.13
C LYS A 64 23.50 -6.51 18.01
N ALA A 65 23.77 -5.33 17.49
CA ALA A 65 23.31 -4.08 18.11
C ALA A 65 21.78 -3.96 17.94
N ALA A 66 21.08 -3.63 19.03
CA ALA A 66 19.63 -3.45 19.05
C ALA A 66 19.19 -2.11 18.40
#